data_AF-A0A7J9NAG2-F1
#
_entry.id   AF-A0A7J9NAG2-F1
#
_cell.length_a   1.000
_cell.length_b   1.000
_cell.length_c   1.000
_cell.angle_alpha   90.00
_cell.angle_beta   90.00
_cell.angle_gamma   90.00
#
_symmetry.space_group_name_H-M   'P 1'
#
loop_
_entity.id
_entity.type
_entity.pdbx_description
1 polymer ?
#
loop_
_entity_poly.entity_id
_entity_poly.type
_entity_poly.pdbx_seq_one_letter_code
_entity_poly.pdbx_strand_id
1 'polypeptide(L)'
;MKRLAVGSPMTPKYIEWLGRRVNDNIPVPSQGDNQLAGKHARVVPSELEVIRQDFERKNSEFEKKIEQIEDEKMNLKLDIDVQKLETEKV
;
A
#
# COMPACT_ATOMS: atom_id res chain seq x y z
N MET A 1 32.13 29.15 -15.92
CA MET A 1 30.81 28.64 -15.49
C MET A 1 29.72 29.56 -16.00
N LYS A 2 28.79 29.08 -16.84
CA LYS A 2 27.66 29.88 -17.34
C LYS A 2 26.45 29.59 -16.45
N ARG A 3 25.90 30.62 -15.80
CA ARG A 3 24.67 30.52 -15.02
C ARG A 3 23.51 30.29 -15.99
N LEU A 4 22.89 29.12 -15.95
CA LEU A 4 21.61 28.87 -16.60
C LEU A 4 20.57 29.66 -15.79
N ALA A 5 20.16 30.81 -16.30
CA ALA A 5 18.97 31.49 -15.81
C ALA A 5 17.77 30.63 -16.23
N VAL A 6 17.33 29.76 -15.32
CA VAL A 6 16.01 29.13 -15.40
C VAL A 6 15.00 30.28 -15.29
N GLY A 7 14.57 30.79 -16.44
CA GLY A 7 13.47 31.72 -16.51
C GLY A 7 12.27 31.08 -15.82
N SER A 8 11.65 31.82 -14.89
CA SER A 8 10.39 31.44 -14.27
C SER A 8 9.41 30.94 -15.35
N PRO A 9 8.67 29.84 -15.15
CA PRO A 9 7.84 29.22 -16.20
C PRO A 9 6.57 30.03 -16.50
N MET A 10 6.58 31.32 -16.18
CA MET A 10 5.46 32.22 -16.42
C MET A 10 5.66 32.89 -17.78
N THR A 11 4.88 32.41 -18.75
CA THR A 11 4.81 33.00 -20.08
C THR A 11 4.40 34.48 -19.96
N PRO A 12 4.94 35.39 -20.80
CA PRO A 12 4.61 36.82 -20.73
C PRO A 12 3.10 37.12 -20.76
N LYS A 13 2.35 36.28 -21.49
CA LYS A 13 0.89 36.30 -21.58
C LYS A 13 0.19 36.07 -20.22
N TYR A 14 0.76 35.23 -19.37
CA TYR A 14 0.25 35.00 -18.01
C TYR A 14 0.44 36.22 -17.12
N ILE A 15 1.55 36.95 -17.27
CA ILE A 15 1.84 38.16 -16.49
C ILE A 15 0.90 39.30 -16.91
N GLU A 16 0.66 39.48 -18.21
CA GLU A 16 -0.34 40.45 -18.68
C GLU A 16 -1.76 40.12 -18.19
N TRP A 17 -2.14 38.83 -18.24
CA TRP A 17 -3.42 38.37 -17.70
C TRP A 17 -3.55 38.65 -16.20
N LEU A 18 -2.47 38.44 -15.43
CA LEU A 18 -2.42 38.74 -13.99
C LEU A 18 -2.59 40.24 -13.70
N GLY A 19 -1.89 41.11 -14.43
CA GLY A 19 -1.95 42.56 -14.25
C GLY A 19 -3.31 43.18 -14.62
N ARG A 20 -4.13 42.46 -15.40
CA ARG A 20 -5.51 42.87 -15.74
C ARG A 20 -6.54 42.52 -14.66
N ARG A 21 -6.19 41.74 -13.63
CA ARG A 21 -7.09 41.38 -12.52
C ARG A 21 -7.23 42.54 -11.53
N VAL A 22 -8.03 43.55 -11.88
CA VAL A 22 -8.47 44.58 -10.94
C VAL A 22 -9.68 44.02 -10.19
N ASN A 23 -9.45 43.58 -8.95
CA ASN A 23 -10.50 43.21 -7.97
C ASN A 23 -11.32 41.94 -8.26
N ASP A 24 -10.68 40.86 -8.70
CA ASP A 24 -11.29 39.53 -8.60
C ASP A 24 -11.11 39.06 -7.15
N ASN A 25 -12.19 38.92 -6.38
CA ASN A 25 -12.23 38.42 -4.99
C ASN A 25 -11.77 36.95 -4.84
N ILE A 26 -10.95 36.45 -5.76
CA ILE A 26 -10.32 35.13 -5.66
C ILE A 26 -9.17 35.30 -4.66
N PRO A 27 -9.24 34.69 -3.47
CA PRO A 27 -8.13 34.75 -2.54
C PRO A 27 -6.88 34.23 -3.25
N VAL A 28 -5.79 35.01 -3.19
CA VAL A 28 -4.46 34.48 -3.48
C VAL A 28 -4.34 33.18 -2.71
N PRO A 29 -3.98 32.04 -3.35
CA PRO A 29 -3.87 30.76 -2.65
C PRO A 29 -3.03 30.98 -1.42
N SER A 30 -3.68 30.99 -0.26
CA SER A 30 -2.99 31.28 0.96
C SER A 30 -2.09 30.08 1.22
N GLN A 31 -0.97 30.27 1.90
CA GLN A 31 -0.07 29.17 2.25
C GLN A 31 -0.80 28.05 3.06
N GLY A 32 -2.02 28.32 3.55
CA GLY A 32 -2.93 27.36 4.18
C GLY A 32 -3.71 26.44 3.22
N ASP A 33 -3.86 26.77 1.94
CA ASP A 33 -4.55 25.90 0.96
C ASP A 33 -3.72 24.65 0.62
N ASN A 34 -2.40 24.76 0.79
CA ASN A 34 -1.47 23.62 0.74
C ASN A 34 -1.71 22.60 1.87
N GLN A 35 -2.30 23.02 3.00
CA GLN A 35 -2.66 22.11 4.10
C GLN A 35 -3.92 21.30 3.78
N LEU A 36 -4.84 21.81 2.96
CA LEU A 36 -6.06 21.08 2.57
C LEU A 36 -5.76 20.03 1.50
N ALA A 37 -4.90 20.35 0.53
CA ALA A 37 -4.46 19.41 -0.48
C ALA A 37 -3.74 18.18 0.12
N GLY A 38 -2.93 18.38 1.17
CA GLY A 38 -2.24 17.27 1.86
C GLY A 38 -3.15 16.35 2.67
N LYS A 39 -4.31 16.83 3.14
CA LYS A 39 -5.24 16.06 3.99
C LYS A 39 -6.09 15.04 3.22
N HIS A 40 -6.27 15.25 1.91
CA HIS A 40 -7.11 14.39 1.06
C HIS A 40 -6.33 13.62 -0.01
N ALA A 41 -5.01 13.83 -0.11
CA ALA A 41 -4.17 13.01 -0.96
C ALA A 41 -4.07 11.60 -0.35
N ARG A 42 -4.91 10.68 -0.84
CA ARG A 42 -4.77 9.25 -0.54
C ARG A 42 -3.40 8.81 -1.02
N VAL A 43 -2.47 8.60 -0.09
CA VAL A 43 -1.13 8.11 -0.40
C VAL A 43 -1.30 6.76 -1.07
N VAL A 44 -0.96 6.70 -2.37
CA VAL A 44 -0.94 5.43 -3.10
C VAL A 44 0.26 4.65 -2.56
N PRO A 45 0.04 3.46 -1.98
CA PRO A 45 1.15 2.65 -1.49
C PRO A 45 2.06 2.30 -2.65
N SER A 46 3.36 2.21 -2.37
CA SER A 46 4.33 1.79 -3.38
C SER A 46 4.06 0.36 -3.82
N GLU A 47 4.46 -0.01 -5.03
CA GLU A 47 4.36 -1.39 -5.53
C GLU A 47 5.04 -2.38 -4.57
N LEU A 48 6.17 -1.99 -3.96
CA LEU A 48 6.87 -2.81 -2.97
C LEU A 48 6.05 -3.03 -1.70
N GLU A 49 5.31 -2.02 -1.26
CA GLU A 49 4.46 -2.13 -0.07
C GLU A 49 3.27 -3.05 -0.32
N VAL A 50 2.69 -3.00 -1.52
CA VAL A 50 1.64 -3.94 -1.96
C VAL A 50 2.18 -5.38 -2.00
N ILE A 51 3.34 -5.58 -2.63
CA ILE A 51 3.98 -6.91 -2.71
C ILE A 51 4.30 -7.45 -1.32
N ARG A 52 4.79 -6.61 -0.40
CA ARG A 52 5.09 -7.02 0.98
C ARG A 52 3.83 -7.51 1.70
N GLN A 53 2.73 -6.76 1.62
CA GLN A 53 1.46 -7.16 2.25
C GLN A 53 0.91 -8.46 1.67
N ASP A 54 1.02 -8.63 0.35
CA ASP A 54 0.61 -9.87 -0.31
C ASP A 54 1.45 -11.07 0.13
N PHE A 55 2.77 -10.88 0.29
CA PHE A 55 3.67 -11.89 0.80
C PHE A 55 3.34 -12.28 2.25
N GLU A 56 3.15 -11.31 3.13
CA GLU A 56 2.75 -11.55 4.53
C GLU A 56 1.43 -12.33 4.61
N ARG A 57 0.41 -11.93 3.83
CA ARG A 57 -0.86 -12.64 3.75
C ARG A 57 -0.68 -14.10 3.32
N LYS A 58 0.08 -14.33 2.26
CA LYS A 58 0.34 -15.68 1.74
C LYS A 58 1.11 -16.53 2.75
N ASN A 59 2.06 -15.95 3.46
CA ASN A 59 2.82 -16.65 4.48
C ASN A 59 1.90 -17.14 5.62
N SER A 60 1.00 -16.28 6.12
CA SER A 60 0.04 -16.67 7.15
C SER A 60 -0.97 -17.73 6.67
N GLU A 61 -1.38 -17.68 5.40
CA GLU A 61 -2.22 -18.75 4.80
C GLU A 61 -1.47 -20.10 4.80
N PHE A 62 -0.16 -20.09 4.48
CA PHE A 62 0.65 -21.30 4.48
C PHE A 62 0.91 -21.84 5.88
N GLU A 63 1.20 -20.98 6.86
CA GLU A 63 1.37 -21.39 8.27
C GLU A 63 0.15 -22.16 8.77
N LYS A 64 -1.06 -21.64 8.54
CA LYS A 64 -2.31 -22.34 8.92
C LYS A 64 -2.49 -23.68 8.21
N LYS A 65 -2.08 -23.76 6.94
CA LYS A 65 -2.18 -25.00 6.17
C LYS A 65 -1.17 -26.05 6.64
N ILE A 66 0.01 -25.62 7.07
CA ILE A 66 1.02 -26.50 7.69
C ILE A 66 0.47 -27.05 9.00
N GLU A 67 -0.05 -26.20 9.88
CA GLU A 67 -0.67 -26.60 11.15
C GLU A 67 -1.79 -27.62 10.93
N GLN A 68 -2.71 -27.36 10.00
CA GLN A 68 -3.77 -28.30 9.64
C GLN A 68 -3.22 -29.68 9.21
N ILE A 69 -2.18 -29.70 8.35
CA ILE A 69 -1.59 -30.94 7.86
C ILE A 69 -0.88 -31.69 8.99
N GLU A 70 -0.24 -30.99 9.92
CA GLU A 70 0.41 -31.60 11.08
C GLU A 70 -0.61 -32.27 12.01
N ASP A 71 -1.76 -31.63 12.24
CA ASP A 71 -2.87 -32.19 13.00
C ASP A 71 -3.49 -33.42 12.31
N GLU A 72 -3.76 -33.33 11.01
CA GLU A 72 -4.28 -34.45 10.21
C GLU A 72 -3.31 -35.65 10.25
N LYS A 73 -2.00 -35.39 10.16
CA LYS A 73 -0.97 -36.42 10.26
C LYS A 73 -0.95 -37.09 11.63
N MET A 74 -1.13 -36.33 12.72
CA MET A 74 -1.20 -36.89 14.07
C MET A 74 -2.43 -37.79 14.22
N ASN A 75 -3.60 -37.38 13.73
CA ASN A 75 -4.82 -38.17 13.78
C ASN A 75 -4.68 -39.48 13.00
N LEU A 76 -4.16 -39.42 11.77
CA LEU A 76 -3.94 -40.62 10.96
C LEU A 76 -2.97 -41.61 11.64
N LYS A 77 -1.96 -41.11 12.35
CA LYS A 77 -1.05 -41.97 13.11
C LYS A 77 -1.78 -42.71 14.24
N LEU A 78 -2.66 -42.02 14.96
CA LEU A 78 -3.48 -42.64 16.00
C LEU A 78 -4.42 -43.70 15.42
N ASP A 79 -5.06 -43.43 14.28
CA ASP A 79 -5.93 -44.40 13.60
C ASP A 79 -5.16 -45.67 13.20
N ILE A 80 -3.94 -45.52 12.70
CA ILE A 80 -3.06 -46.65 12.37
C ILE A 80 -2.73 -47.47 13.63
N ASP A 81 -2.36 -46.80 14.73
CA ASP A 81 -2.03 -47.48 15.99
C ASP A 81 -3.25 -48.24 16.55
N VAL A 82 -4.46 -47.68 16.44
CA VAL A 82 -5.72 -48.35 16.83
C VAL A 82 -5.99 -49.58 15.97
N GLN A 83 -5.94 -49.45 14.63
CA GLN A 83 -6.15 -50.58 13.73
C GLN A 83 -5.16 -51.72 14.01
N LYS A 84 -3.90 -51.38 14.26
CA LYS A 84 -2.88 -52.36 14.60
C LYS A 84 -3.25 -53.13 15.88
N LEU A 85 -3.65 -52.43 16.94
CA LEU A 85 -4.07 -53.06 18.20
C LEU A 85 -5.32 -53.95 18.04
N GLU A 86 -6.23 -53.61 17.14
CA GLU A 86 -7.40 -54.45 16.83
C GLU A 86 -6.98 -55.73 16.09
N THR A 87 -6.06 -55.63 15.12
CA THR A 87 -5.59 -56.80 14.36
C THR A 87 -4.72 -57.76 15.17
N GLU A 88 -3.97 -57.27 16.16
CA GLU A 88 -3.13 -58.10 17.04
C GLU A 88 -3.93 -58.83 18.14
N LYS A 89 -5.19 -58.44 18.37
CA LYS A 89 -6.08 -59.10 19.35
C LYS A 89 -6.80 -60.35 18.81
N VAL A 90 -6.66 -60.67 17.52
CA VAL A 90 -7.24 -61.86 16.85
C VAL A 90 -6.24 -63.00 16.86
#